data_AF-A0A2D4WL71-F1
#
_entry.id   AF-A0A2D4WL71-F1
#
_cell.length_a   1.000
_cell.length_b   1.000
_cell.length_c   1.000
_cell.angle_alpha   90.00
_cell.angle_beta   90.00
_cell.angle_gamma   90.00
#
_symmetry.space_group_name_H-M   'P 1'
#
loop_
_entity.id
_entity.type
_entity.pdbx_description
1 polymer ?
#
loop_
_entity_poly.entity_id
_entity_poly.type
_entity_poly.pdbx_seq_one_letter_code
_entity_poly.pdbx_strand_id
1 'polypeptide(L)'
;MPRDADDFFGRIVNQTTFLMVGTVEPRKGHALALDAFSQLWRNGYNFNLVVIGKKGWLVDDLADRMSACSKDGSKFFWFQGASDEFLEKAYLSCSCLLAASEAEGFGLPLIEASFHNLPVLARDIAVFREVAGDAALYFDGSSAEGLIAGVQRWVRQRELNEIPEPTDMDAMSWRQSAEALLDQLEI
;
A
#
# COMPACT_ATOMS: atom_id res chain seq x y z
N MET A 1 15.39 -3.76 12.18
CA MET A 1 16.00 -3.61 10.85
C MET A 1 16.30 -4.97 10.20
N PRO A 2 15.73 -5.28 9.02
CA PRO A 2 16.14 -6.42 8.18
C PRO A 2 17.63 -6.35 7.83
N ARG A 3 18.30 -7.51 7.65
CA ARG A 3 19.75 -7.55 7.35
C ARG A 3 20.12 -6.83 6.05
N ASP A 4 19.20 -6.77 5.08
CA ASP A 4 19.44 -6.23 3.74
C ASP A 4 18.77 -4.86 3.54
N ALA A 5 18.48 -4.14 4.64
CA ALA A 5 17.72 -2.88 4.60
C ALA A 5 18.42 -1.78 3.79
N ASP A 6 19.72 -1.57 3.98
CA ASP A 6 20.44 -0.49 3.29
C ASP A 6 20.60 -0.75 1.79
N ASP A 7 20.83 -2.01 1.40
CA ASP A 7 20.84 -2.43 -0.01
C ASP A 7 19.45 -2.21 -0.64
N PHE A 8 18.38 -2.59 0.05
CA PHE A 8 17.02 -2.33 -0.39
C PHE A 8 16.75 -0.83 -0.64
N PHE A 9 17.05 0.03 0.33
CA PHE A 9 16.83 1.48 0.16
C PHE A 9 17.67 2.04 -0.98
N GLY A 10 18.92 1.58 -1.15
CA GLY A 10 19.75 1.94 -2.30
C GLY A 10 19.15 1.53 -3.65
N ARG A 11 18.49 0.36 -3.73
CA ARG A 11 17.85 -0.15 -4.95
C ARG A 11 16.58 0.59 -5.35
N ILE A 12 15.82 1.10 -4.37
CA ILE A 12 14.56 1.81 -4.66
C ILE A 12 14.75 3.30 -4.93
N VAL A 13 15.93 3.87 -4.63
CA VAL A 13 16.25 5.26 -4.94
C VAL A 13 16.05 5.53 -6.44
N ASN A 14 15.31 6.61 -6.74
CA ASN A 14 14.91 7.02 -8.10
C ASN A 14 14.06 6.02 -8.89
N GLN A 15 13.53 4.98 -8.24
CA GLN A 15 12.60 4.04 -8.86
C GLN A 15 11.19 4.24 -8.32
N THR A 16 10.19 4.15 -9.19
CA THR A 16 8.80 4.22 -8.74
C THR A 16 8.48 2.97 -7.92
N THR A 17 8.19 3.18 -6.64
CA THR A 17 8.08 2.12 -5.65
C THR A 17 6.74 2.18 -4.94
N PHE A 18 5.98 1.10 -5.02
CA PHE A 18 4.66 0.95 -4.38
C PHE A 18 4.81 0.15 -3.10
N LEU A 19 4.30 0.70 -2.00
CA LEU A 19 4.36 0.11 -0.67
C LEU A 19 2.98 -0.47 -0.29
N MET A 20 2.96 -1.70 0.18
CA MET A 20 1.82 -2.32 0.87
C MET A 20 2.22 -2.60 2.31
N VAL A 21 1.39 -2.18 3.27
CA VAL A 21 1.62 -2.39 4.70
C VAL A 21 0.48 -3.19 5.30
N GLY A 22 0.82 -4.25 6.01
CA GLY A 22 -0.13 -5.08 6.76
C GLY A 22 0.11 -6.57 6.59
N THR A 23 -0.50 -7.37 7.47
CA THR A 23 -0.43 -8.83 7.43
C THR A 23 -0.85 -9.36 6.05
N VAL A 24 -0.08 -10.32 5.52
CA VAL A 24 -0.40 -11.00 4.27
C VAL A 24 -1.53 -11.99 4.53
N GLU A 25 -2.74 -11.63 4.12
CA GLU A 25 -3.96 -12.44 4.27
C GLU A 25 -4.87 -12.25 3.04
N PRO A 26 -5.86 -13.14 2.80
CA PRO A 26 -6.58 -13.19 1.52
C PRO A 26 -7.25 -11.88 1.12
N ARG A 27 -7.88 -11.18 2.07
CA ARG A 27 -8.63 -9.93 1.82
C ARG A 27 -7.76 -8.71 1.57
N LYS A 28 -6.44 -8.77 1.78
CA LYS A 28 -5.55 -7.58 1.69
C LYS A 28 -5.07 -7.28 0.26
N GLY A 29 -5.45 -8.11 -0.71
CA GLY A 29 -5.17 -7.86 -2.13
C GLY A 29 -3.72 -8.12 -2.55
N HIS A 30 -2.90 -8.78 -1.72
CA HIS A 30 -1.51 -9.11 -2.07
C HIS A 30 -1.40 -10.02 -3.31
N ALA A 31 -2.33 -10.97 -3.48
CA ALA A 31 -2.38 -11.82 -4.66
C ALA A 31 -2.65 -11.00 -5.92
N LEU A 32 -3.67 -10.13 -5.88
CA LEU A 32 -4.02 -9.21 -6.96
C LEU A 32 -2.83 -8.31 -7.34
N ALA A 33 -2.18 -7.72 -6.34
CA ALA A 33 -1.02 -6.86 -6.55
C ALA A 33 0.14 -7.63 -7.20
N LEU A 34 0.45 -8.83 -6.72
CA LEU A 34 1.51 -9.66 -7.29
C LEU A 34 1.20 -10.03 -8.74
N ASP A 35 -0.04 -10.37 -9.07
CA ASP A 35 -0.47 -10.69 -10.43
C ASP A 35 -0.37 -9.48 -11.36
N ALA A 36 -0.88 -8.31 -10.94
CA ALA A 36 -0.82 -7.07 -11.70
C ALA A 36 0.64 -6.63 -11.95
N PHE A 37 1.49 -6.62 -10.92
CA PHE A 37 2.89 -6.24 -11.07
C PHE A 37 3.68 -7.25 -11.90
N SER A 38 3.38 -8.55 -11.80
CA SER A 38 3.97 -9.55 -12.69
C SER A 38 3.67 -9.27 -14.17
N GLN A 39 2.46 -8.83 -14.49
CA GLN A 39 2.13 -8.40 -15.86
C GLN A 39 2.86 -7.11 -16.25
N LEU A 40 2.90 -6.11 -15.38
CA LEU A 40 3.65 -4.87 -15.61
C LEU A 40 5.13 -5.14 -15.89
N TRP A 41 5.78 -6.01 -15.13
CA TRP A 41 7.19 -6.36 -15.36
C TRP A 41 7.40 -7.09 -16.69
N ARG A 42 6.51 -7.99 -17.11
CA ARG A 42 6.55 -8.63 -18.43
C ARG A 42 6.41 -7.63 -19.57
N ASN A 43 5.66 -6.55 -19.34
CA ASN A 43 5.48 -5.46 -20.29
C ASN A 43 6.60 -4.41 -20.23
N GLY A 44 7.70 -4.69 -19.51
CA GLY A 44 8.89 -3.84 -19.48
C GLY A 44 8.86 -2.70 -18.46
N TYR A 45 7.81 -2.59 -17.65
CA TYR A 45 7.75 -1.56 -16.61
C TYR A 45 8.79 -1.80 -15.50
N ASN A 46 9.36 -0.72 -15.00
CA ASN A 46 10.39 -0.73 -13.97
C ASN A 46 9.89 -0.20 -12.63
N PHE A 47 8.82 -0.80 -12.12
CA PHE A 47 8.23 -0.44 -10.84
C PHE A 47 8.58 -1.48 -9.79
N ASN A 48 8.87 -1.03 -8.59
CA ASN A 48 9.04 -1.89 -7.43
C ASN A 48 7.71 -2.09 -6.70
N LEU A 49 7.49 -3.30 -6.20
CA LEU A 49 6.42 -3.63 -5.26
C LEU A 49 7.04 -4.10 -3.95
N VAL A 50 6.71 -3.42 -2.86
CA VAL A 50 7.24 -3.69 -1.52
C VAL A 50 6.08 -4.04 -0.61
N VAL A 51 6.19 -5.17 0.07
CA VAL A 51 5.23 -5.62 1.08
C VAL A 51 5.92 -5.65 2.42
N ILE A 52 5.40 -4.91 3.39
CA ILE A 52 5.84 -4.95 4.79
C ILE A 52 4.71 -5.55 5.62
N GLY A 53 4.93 -6.78 6.09
CA GLY A 53 3.93 -7.51 6.84
C GLY A 53 4.24 -8.98 6.99
N LYS A 54 3.82 -9.56 8.12
CA LYS A 54 3.99 -10.99 8.42
C LYS A 54 3.06 -11.84 7.55
N LYS A 55 3.47 -13.08 7.28
CA LYS A 55 2.57 -14.11 6.75
C LYS A 55 1.39 -14.29 7.72
N GLY A 56 0.17 -14.14 7.20
CA GLY A 56 -1.07 -14.41 7.92
C GLY A 56 -1.58 -15.84 7.68
N TRP A 57 -2.91 -15.98 7.64
CA TRP A 57 -3.61 -17.25 7.46
C TRP A 57 -4.04 -17.48 6.01
N LEU A 58 -4.27 -18.74 5.62
CA LEU A 58 -4.81 -19.13 4.30
C LEU A 58 -4.06 -18.53 3.10
N VAL A 59 -2.76 -18.31 3.25
CA VAL A 59 -1.89 -17.70 2.24
C VAL A 59 -0.64 -18.53 1.98
N ASP A 60 -0.67 -19.84 2.23
CA ASP A 60 0.52 -20.68 2.02
C ASP A 60 1.00 -20.61 0.57
N ASP A 61 0.11 -20.86 -0.40
CA ASP A 61 0.42 -20.77 -1.83
C ASP A 61 0.89 -19.36 -2.25
N LEU A 62 0.27 -18.32 -1.67
CA LEU A 62 0.64 -16.93 -1.97
C LEU A 62 2.02 -16.59 -1.37
N ALA A 63 2.30 -17.02 -0.14
CA ALA A 63 3.58 -16.80 0.52
C ALA A 63 4.72 -17.50 -0.23
N ASP A 64 4.46 -18.69 -0.78
CA ASP A 64 5.42 -19.42 -1.61
C ASP A 64 5.70 -18.66 -2.92
N ARG A 65 4.65 -18.16 -3.58
CA ARG A 65 4.78 -17.30 -4.77
C ARG A 65 5.57 -16.02 -4.48
N MET A 66 5.23 -15.31 -3.40
CA MET A 66 5.92 -14.09 -2.97
C MET A 66 7.40 -14.38 -2.68
N SER A 67 7.70 -15.45 -1.94
CA SER A 67 9.08 -15.85 -1.64
C SER A 67 9.86 -16.21 -2.91
N ALA A 68 9.23 -16.87 -3.88
CA ALA A 68 9.85 -17.19 -5.16
C ALA A 68 10.12 -15.94 -6.02
N CYS A 69 9.30 -14.89 -5.89
CA CYS A 69 9.49 -13.61 -6.57
C CYS A 69 10.58 -12.74 -5.94
N SER A 70 10.78 -12.81 -4.62
CA SER A 70 11.75 -11.97 -3.86
C SER A 70 13.24 -12.36 -4.05
N LYS A 71 13.62 -12.89 -5.22
CA LYS A 71 15.02 -13.29 -5.50
C LYS A 71 15.90 -12.08 -5.84
N ASP A 72 17.22 -12.25 -5.77
CA ASP A 72 18.17 -11.20 -6.14
C ASP A 72 17.92 -10.66 -7.55
N GLY A 73 17.96 -9.33 -7.68
CA GLY A 73 17.63 -8.61 -8.92
C GLY A 73 16.13 -8.50 -9.23
N SER A 74 15.25 -9.00 -8.35
CA SER A 74 13.80 -8.81 -8.50
C SER A 74 13.35 -7.39 -8.15
N LYS A 75 12.17 -7.03 -8.65
CA LYS A 75 11.46 -5.78 -8.35
C LYS A 75 10.40 -5.98 -7.26
N PHE A 76 10.47 -7.10 -6.55
CA PHE A 76 9.52 -7.49 -5.52
C PHE A 76 10.25 -7.70 -4.19
N PHE A 77 9.77 -7.08 -3.14
CA PHE A 77 10.38 -7.16 -1.81
C PHE A 77 9.31 -7.50 -0.78
N TRP A 78 9.58 -8.49 0.08
CA TRP A 78 8.68 -8.87 1.16
C TRP A 78 9.41 -8.93 2.51
N PHE A 79 9.09 -7.99 3.40
CA PHE A 79 9.68 -7.87 4.73
C PHE A 79 8.69 -8.29 5.81
N GLN A 80 8.95 -9.42 6.48
CA GLN A 80 8.08 -9.96 7.53
C GLN A 80 8.44 -9.47 8.95
N GLY A 81 9.61 -8.85 9.13
CA GLY A 81 10.17 -8.45 10.43
C GLY A 81 10.73 -7.03 10.41
N ALA A 82 10.01 -6.10 9.79
CA ALA A 82 10.35 -4.68 9.85
C ALA A 82 10.25 -4.17 11.30
N SER A 83 11.22 -3.36 11.72
CA SER A 83 11.06 -2.54 12.93
C SER A 83 10.30 -1.27 12.57
N ASP A 84 9.81 -0.55 13.58
CA ASP A 84 9.09 0.71 13.38
C ASP A 84 9.96 1.73 12.63
N GLU A 85 11.27 1.79 12.91
CA GLU A 85 12.17 2.70 12.17
C GLU A 85 12.32 2.30 10.70
N PHE A 86 12.25 0.99 10.39
CA PHE A 86 12.27 0.52 9.00
C PHE A 86 10.97 0.91 8.28
N LEU A 87 9.84 0.76 8.96
CA LEU A 87 8.52 1.09 8.41
C LEU A 87 8.41 2.60 8.15
N GLU A 88 8.83 3.43 9.09
CA GLU A 88 8.91 4.89 8.95
C GLU A 88 9.78 5.27 7.74
N LYS A 89 10.98 4.70 7.64
CA LYS A 89 11.86 4.93 6.50
C LYS A 89 11.25 4.46 5.19
N ALA A 90 10.48 3.37 5.18
CA ALA A 90 9.78 2.88 4.01
C ALA A 90 8.68 3.84 3.55
N TYR A 91 7.88 4.39 4.47
CA TYR A 91 6.89 5.41 4.16
C TYR A 91 7.52 6.66 3.54
N LEU A 92 8.68 7.10 4.04
CA LEU A 92 9.41 8.25 3.52
C LEU A 92 10.13 8.00 2.17
N SER A 93 10.44 6.75 1.85
CA SER A 93 11.26 6.41 0.67
C SER A 93 10.45 5.90 -0.52
N CYS A 94 9.25 5.36 -0.29
CA CYS A 94 8.41 4.85 -1.36
C CYS A 94 7.71 5.99 -2.10
N SER A 95 7.22 5.70 -3.31
CA SER A 95 6.55 6.70 -4.16
C SER A 95 5.04 6.74 -3.93
N CYS A 96 4.45 5.61 -3.55
CA CYS A 96 3.00 5.45 -3.37
C CYS A 96 2.71 4.40 -2.30
N LEU A 97 1.69 4.62 -1.48
CA LEU A 97 1.00 3.53 -0.78
C LEU A 97 0.00 2.87 -1.74
N LEU A 98 0.06 1.55 -1.87
CA LEU A 98 -0.95 0.74 -2.55
C LEU A 98 -1.86 0.07 -1.50
N ALA A 99 -3.06 0.61 -1.32
CA ALA A 99 -4.06 0.05 -0.42
C ALA A 99 -5.05 -0.84 -1.22
N ALA A 100 -4.72 -2.12 -1.37
CA ALA A 100 -5.45 -3.03 -2.26
C ALA A 100 -6.50 -3.91 -1.55
N SER A 101 -6.84 -3.67 -0.30
CA SER A 101 -7.74 -4.53 0.48
C SER A 101 -9.17 -4.58 -0.08
N GLU A 102 -9.80 -5.75 -0.09
CA GLU A 102 -11.21 -6.00 -0.47
C GLU A 102 -12.18 -5.49 0.60
N ALA A 103 -11.75 -5.56 1.85
CA ALA A 103 -12.47 -5.09 3.02
C ALA A 103 -11.48 -4.63 4.07
N GLU A 104 -11.79 -3.54 4.77
CA GLU A 104 -11.00 -3.02 5.87
C GLU A 104 -11.87 -2.60 7.04
N GLY A 105 -11.25 -2.54 8.22
CA GLY A 105 -11.83 -1.89 9.39
C GLY A 105 -11.78 -0.37 9.23
N PHE A 106 -10.65 0.24 9.55
CA PHE A 106 -10.46 1.69 9.44
C PHE A 106 -9.48 2.11 8.33
N GLY A 107 -8.65 1.20 7.82
CA GLY A 107 -7.65 1.58 6.80
C GLY A 107 -6.47 2.38 7.35
N LEU A 108 -5.95 2.03 8.53
CA LEU A 108 -4.78 2.68 9.17
C LEU A 108 -3.60 2.98 8.22
N PRO A 109 -3.24 2.11 7.25
CA PRO A 109 -2.17 2.43 6.32
C PRO A 109 -2.40 3.74 5.54
N LEU A 110 -3.64 4.11 5.23
CA LEU A 110 -3.97 5.38 4.54
C LEU A 110 -3.60 6.57 5.42
N ILE A 111 -3.99 6.52 6.70
CA ILE A 111 -3.67 7.55 7.70
C ILE A 111 -2.16 7.64 7.91
N GLU A 112 -1.48 6.50 8.03
CA GLU A 112 -0.02 6.44 8.16
C GLU A 112 0.67 7.06 6.93
N ALA A 113 0.20 6.78 5.71
CA ALA A 113 0.72 7.41 4.50
C ALA A 113 0.49 8.92 4.47
N SER A 114 -0.68 9.40 4.90
CA SER A 114 -0.98 10.84 5.04
C SER A 114 0.02 11.54 5.96
N PHE A 115 0.33 10.97 7.14
CA PHE A 115 1.33 11.54 8.05
C PHE A 115 2.73 11.65 7.46
N HIS A 116 3.06 10.82 6.47
CA HIS A 116 4.35 10.83 5.78
C HIS A 116 4.32 11.55 4.43
N ASN A 117 3.22 12.22 4.09
CA ASN A 117 2.98 12.83 2.78
C ASN A 117 3.18 11.85 1.61
N LEU A 118 2.85 10.57 1.82
CA LEU A 118 2.97 9.53 0.80
C LEU A 118 1.64 9.44 0.04
N PRO A 119 1.63 9.69 -1.30
CA PRO A 119 0.41 9.55 -2.08
C PRO A 119 -0.20 8.15 -2.02
N VAL A 120 -1.52 8.08 -2.14
CA VAL A 120 -2.26 6.83 -2.00
C VAL A 120 -2.94 6.44 -3.31
N LEU A 121 -2.74 5.17 -3.70
CA LEU A 121 -3.54 4.44 -4.68
C LEU A 121 -4.35 3.38 -3.92
N ALA A 122 -5.64 3.61 -3.75
CA ALA A 122 -6.53 2.75 -2.98
C ALA A 122 -7.52 1.98 -3.88
N ARG A 123 -7.96 0.81 -3.45
CA ARG A 123 -9.10 0.14 -4.08
C ARG A 123 -10.36 0.98 -3.88
N ASP A 124 -11.26 1.01 -4.85
CA ASP A 124 -12.54 1.72 -4.70
C ASP A 124 -13.53 0.96 -3.80
N ILE A 125 -13.39 1.12 -2.48
CA ILE A 125 -14.30 0.58 -1.47
C ILE A 125 -14.79 1.70 -0.54
N ALA A 126 -15.99 1.53 0.02
CA ALA A 126 -16.68 2.54 0.82
C ALA A 126 -15.80 3.10 1.96
N VAL A 127 -15.15 2.23 2.73
CA VAL A 127 -14.28 2.64 3.86
C VAL A 127 -13.09 3.49 3.42
N PHE A 128 -12.47 3.20 2.26
CA PHE A 128 -11.37 4.03 1.76
C PHE A 128 -11.86 5.36 1.19
N ARG A 129 -13.09 5.42 0.69
CA ARG A 129 -13.73 6.69 0.28
C ARG A 129 -14.07 7.56 1.48
N GLU A 130 -14.55 6.95 2.56
CA GLU A 130 -14.84 7.65 3.82
C GLU A 130 -13.58 8.26 4.42
N VAL A 131 -12.48 7.51 4.45
CA VAL A 131 -11.24 7.95 5.11
C VAL A 131 -10.40 8.90 4.25
N ALA A 132 -10.23 8.60 2.96
CA ALA A 132 -9.34 9.37 2.09
C ALA A 132 -10.06 10.36 1.16
N GLY A 133 -11.38 10.30 0.99
CA GLY A 133 -12.13 11.26 0.18
C GLY A 133 -11.53 11.50 -1.21
N ASP A 134 -11.07 12.74 -1.45
CA ASP A 134 -10.38 13.16 -2.68
C ASP A 134 -8.84 13.16 -2.56
N ALA A 135 -8.29 12.84 -1.39
CA ALA A 135 -6.86 12.79 -1.08
C ALA A 135 -6.17 11.49 -1.55
N ALA A 136 -6.87 10.64 -2.32
CA ALA A 136 -6.34 9.42 -2.90
C ALA A 136 -6.84 9.18 -4.33
N LEU A 137 -6.09 8.41 -5.10
CA LEU A 137 -6.58 7.85 -6.36
C LEU A 137 -7.17 6.45 -6.13
N TYR A 138 -8.24 6.14 -6.86
CA TYR A 138 -9.00 4.91 -6.65
C TYR A 138 -9.03 4.01 -7.87
N PHE A 139 -8.69 2.73 -7.73
CA PHE A 139 -8.71 1.77 -8.83
C PHE A 139 -9.84 0.74 -8.67
N ASP A 140 -10.29 0.19 -9.80
CA ASP A 140 -11.22 -0.94 -9.79
C ASP A 140 -10.50 -2.22 -9.35
N GLY A 141 -11.01 -2.78 -8.27
CA GLY A 141 -10.51 -3.97 -7.63
C GLY A 141 -10.88 -5.29 -8.27
N SER A 142 -11.79 -5.32 -9.23
CA SER A 142 -12.41 -6.56 -9.72
C SER A 142 -11.43 -7.50 -10.44
N SER A 143 -10.31 -6.97 -10.94
CA SER A 143 -9.37 -7.68 -11.82
C SER A 143 -7.96 -7.08 -11.73
N ALA A 144 -6.96 -7.85 -12.20
CA ALA A 144 -5.58 -7.37 -12.28
C ALA A 144 -5.47 -6.18 -13.25
N GLU A 145 -6.26 -6.20 -14.32
CA GLU A 145 -6.35 -5.14 -15.33
C GLU A 145 -6.81 -3.81 -14.72
N GLY A 146 -7.76 -3.85 -13.79
CA GLY A 146 -8.21 -2.67 -13.05
C GLY A 146 -7.09 -2.04 -12.21
N LEU A 147 -6.31 -2.86 -11.51
CA LEU A 147 -5.14 -2.38 -10.76
C LEU A 147 -4.02 -1.87 -11.70
N ILE A 148 -3.75 -2.56 -12.82
CA ILE A 148 -2.77 -2.13 -13.82
C ILE A 148 -3.13 -0.74 -14.36
N ALA A 149 -4.39 -0.53 -14.73
CA ALA A 149 -4.88 0.76 -15.20
C ALA A 149 -4.76 1.83 -14.11
N GLY A 150 -5.05 1.47 -12.85
CA GLY A 150 -4.87 2.34 -11.68
C GLY A 150 -3.41 2.78 -11.49
N VAL A 151 -2.48 1.84 -11.54
CA VAL A 151 -1.03 2.09 -11.43
C VAL A 151 -0.55 2.99 -12.57
N GLN A 152 -0.92 2.69 -13.82
CA GLN A 152 -0.53 3.50 -14.98
C GLN A 152 -1.07 4.92 -14.89
N ARG A 153 -2.34 5.09 -14.47
CA ARG A 153 -2.94 6.40 -14.26
C ARG A 153 -2.22 7.16 -13.15
N TRP A 154 -1.92 6.50 -12.04
CA TRP A 154 -1.18 7.11 -10.93
C TRP A 154 0.21 7.59 -11.40
N VAL A 155 0.96 6.75 -12.12
CA VAL A 155 2.29 7.13 -12.65
C VAL A 155 2.18 8.34 -13.57
N ARG A 156 1.22 8.34 -14.50
CA ARG A 156 0.99 9.47 -15.41
C ARG A 156 0.65 10.77 -14.66
N GLN A 157 -0.23 10.70 -13.67
CA GLN A 157 -0.58 11.90 -12.87
C GLN A 157 0.61 12.39 -12.05
N ARG A 158 1.46 11.49 -11.55
CA ARG A 158 2.70 11.88 -10.87
C ARG A 158 3.65 12.62 -11.80
N GLU A 159 3.82 12.16 -13.03
CA GLU A 159 4.65 12.84 -14.04
C GLU A 159 4.11 14.25 -14.38
N LEU A 160 2.79 14.44 -14.30
CA LEU A 160 2.12 15.71 -14.54
C LEU A 160 2.02 16.61 -13.29
N ASN A 161 2.47 16.15 -12.13
CA ASN A 161 2.24 16.79 -10.82
C ASN A 161 0.74 17.01 -10.51
N GLU A 162 -0.10 16.05 -10.88
CA GLU A 162 -1.56 16.04 -10.69
C GLU A 162 -2.00 15.01 -9.63
N ILE A 163 -1.06 14.49 -8.84
CA ILE A 163 -1.39 13.58 -7.74
C ILE A 163 -2.06 14.37 -6.62
N PRO A 164 -3.20 13.90 -6.08
CA PRO A 164 -3.79 14.51 -4.90
C PRO A 164 -2.80 14.53 -3.74
N GLU A 165 -2.71 15.66 -3.06
CA GLU A 165 -1.96 15.77 -1.81
C GLU A 165 -2.66 14.86 -0.78
N PRO A 166 -1.92 13.98 -0.09
CA PRO A 166 -2.48 13.08 0.91
C PRO A 166 -2.73 13.82 2.24
N THR A 167 -3.29 15.03 2.18
CA THR A 167 -3.62 15.87 3.34
C THR A 167 -5.04 15.60 3.80
N ASP A 168 -5.32 15.92 5.06
CA ASP A 168 -6.68 15.90 5.63
C ASP A 168 -7.37 14.53 5.62
N MET A 169 -6.62 13.42 5.60
CA MET A 169 -7.21 12.11 5.90
C MET A 169 -7.60 12.09 7.38
N ASP A 170 -8.88 11.82 7.66
CA ASP A 170 -9.51 12.10 8.95
C ASP A 170 -8.98 11.15 10.04
N ALA A 171 -7.85 11.54 10.66
CA ALA A 171 -7.19 10.77 11.68
C ALA A 171 -7.87 10.99 13.03
N MET A 172 -9.06 10.43 13.22
CA MET A 172 -9.70 10.40 14.53
C MET A 172 -8.87 9.54 15.48
N SER A 173 -8.46 10.12 16.61
CA SER A 173 -7.92 9.34 17.72
C SER A 173 -9.00 8.43 18.31
N TRP A 174 -8.59 7.33 18.95
CA TRP A 174 -9.51 6.47 19.70
C TRP A 174 -10.37 7.25 20.71
N ARG A 175 -9.80 8.28 21.33
CA ARG A 175 -10.51 9.16 22.25
C ARG A 175 -11.60 9.96 21.53
N GLN A 176 -11.28 10.59 20.40
CA GLN A 176 -12.26 11.33 19.60
C GLN A 176 -13.36 10.42 19.06
N SER A 177 -13.02 9.20 18.63
CA SER A 177 -14.02 8.21 18.19
C SER A 177 -14.95 7.81 19.34
N ALA A 178 -14.39 7.56 20.53
CA ALA A 178 -15.18 7.25 21.72
C ALA A 178 -16.06 8.44 22.18
N GLU A 179 -15.53 9.66 22.17
CA GLU A 179 -16.27 10.89 22.49
C GLU A 179 -17.41 11.11 21.48
N ALA A 180 -17.15 10.99 20.17
CA ALA A 180 -18.18 11.09 19.14
C ALA A 180 -19.28 10.02 19.29
N LEU A 181 -18.91 8.79 19.67
CA LEU A 181 -19.90 7.74 19.97
C LEU A 181 -20.73 8.08 21.21
N LEU A 182 -20.09 8.57 22.28
CA LEU A 182 -20.78 8.98 23.50
C LEU A 182 -21.76 10.13 23.25
N ASP A 183 -21.38 11.11 22.43
CA ASP A 183 -22.25 12.24 22.06
C ASP A 183 -23.52 11.79 21.32
N GLN A 184 -23.47 10.69 20.57
CA GLN A 184 -24.63 10.13 19.87
C GLN A 184 -25.52 9.24 20.76
N LEU A 185 -25.05 8.85 21.95
CA LEU A 185 -25.75 7.90 22.81
C LEU A 185 -26.72 8.56 23.81
N GLU A 186 -26.88 9.89 23.80
CA GLU A 186 -27.77 10.65 24.72
C GLU A 186 -27.77 10.10 26.16
N ILE A 187 -26.59 9.90 26.76
CA ILE A 187 -26.43 9.57 28.19
C ILE A 187 -26.10 10.84 28.98
#